data_AF-A0AAJ3CDL4-F1
#
_entry.id   AF-A0AAJ3CDL4-F1
#
_cell.length_a   1.000
_cell.length_b   1.000
_cell.length_c   1.000
_cell.angle_alpha   90.00
_cell.angle_beta   90.00
_cell.angle_gamma   90.00
#
_symmetry.space_group_name_H-M   'P 1'
#
loop_
_entity.id
_entity.type
_entity.pdbx_description
1 polymer ?
#
loop_
_entity_poly.entity_id
_entity_poly.type
_entity_poly.pdbx_seq_one_letter_code
_entity_poly.pdbx_strand_id
1 'polypeptide(L)'
;MIRPSLVIDIRENGGGDDDMWRDGILRYIADQPYRHGSHYIKRVLTPGPGEVAGQLVEGTIESIVQPATSEAAHFTGEVNVLVGPLTYSSAVLFSNVVQDYRFGNLVGVGKSVRTRQSGGIRTLILPNSGLVLSYPRFVLDRPSGARRPTWLTPDRQIADDPLNPQAPIDALLKTSN
;
A
#
# COMPACT_ATOMS: atom_id res chain seq x y z
N MET A 1 13.27 -26.43 -13.05
CA MET A 1 11.80 -26.25 -13.05
C MET A 1 11.55 -24.76 -13.10
N ILE A 2 10.91 -24.26 -14.15
CA ILE A 2 10.63 -22.82 -14.31
C ILE A 2 9.60 -22.43 -13.24
N ARG A 3 9.91 -21.41 -12.42
CA ARG A 3 8.92 -20.86 -11.49
C ARG A 3 8.00 -19.92 -12.27
N PRO A 4 6.67 -20.05 -12.16
CA PRO A 4 5.77 -19.13 -12.84
C PRO A 4 5.95 -17.71 -12.29
N SER A 5 5.72 -16.70 -13.13
CA SER A 5 5.79 -15.29 -12.74
C SER A 5 4.42 -14.62 -12.88
N LEU A 6 4.07 -13.78 -11.92
CA LEU A 6 2.86 -12.97 -11.86
C LEU A 6 3.25 -11.49 -11.86
N VAL A 7 2.65 -10.71 -12.77
CA VAL A 7 2.75 -9.25 -12.76
C VAL A 7 1.41 -8.66 -12.29
N ILE A 8 1.45 -7.86 -11.24
CA ILE A 8 0.31 -7.11 -10.70
C ILE A 8 0.53 -5.64 -11.02
N ASP A 9 -0.21 -5.11 -11.99
CA ASP A 9 -0.07 -3.72 -12.43
C ASP A 9 -0.98 -2.80 -11.64
N ILE A 10 -0.37 -1.89 -10.86
CA ILE A 10 -1.05 -0.87 -10.05
C ILE A 10 -0.51 0.54 -10.34
N ARG A 11 0.12 0.75 -11.49
CA ARG A 11 0.75 2.04 -11.85
C ARG A 11 -0.19 3.23 -11.79
N GLU A 12 -1.45 2.99 -12.16
CA GLU A 12 -2.51 4.00 -12.20
C GLU A 12 -3.56 3.81 -11.09
N ASN A 13 -3.22 3.08 -10.03
CA ASN A 13 -4.14 2.81 -8.93
C ASN A 13 -4.07 3.89 -7.84
N GLY A 14 -5.10 4.73 -7.78
CA GLY A 14 -5.22 5.81 -6.79
C GLY A 14 -5.56 5.36 -5.35
N GLY A 15 -5.80 4.07 -5.13
CA GLY A 15 -6.19 3.47 -3.85
C GLY A 15 -7.68 3.16 -3.72
N GLY A 16 -8.17 3.05 -2.49
CA GLY A 16 -9.51 2.56 -2.18
C GLY A 16 -9.56 1.98 -0.77
N ASP A 17 -10.37 0.93 -0.58
CA ASP A 17 -10.50 0.25 0.70
C ASP A 17 -9.42 -0.83 0.88
N ASP A 18 -8.83 -0.87 2.09
CA ASP A 18 -7.70 -1.75 2.40
C ASP A 18 -8.06 -3.25 2.30
N ASP A 19 -9.32 -3.59 2.56
CA ASP A 19 -9.78 -4.98 2.54
C ASP A 19 -9.72 -5.60 1.13
N MET A 20 -9.77 -4.78 0.07
CA MET A 20 -9.65 -5.26 -1.31
C MET A 20 -8.30 -5.93 -1.58
N TRP A 21 -7.19 -5.32 -1.16
CA TRP A 21 -5.87 -5.93 -1.37
C TRP A 21 -5.53 -6.96 -0.30
N ARG A 22 -6.08 -6.85 0.91
CA ARG A 22 -5.87 -7.82 1.99
C ARG A 22 -6.53 -9.16 1.66
N ASP A 23 -7.82 -9.12 1.31
CA ASP A 23 -8.61 -10.33 1.08
C ASP A 23 -8.54 -10.82 -0.37
N GLY A 24 -8.24 -9.91 -1.31
CA GLY A 24 -8.20 -10.20 -2.75
C GLY A 24 -6.82 -10.53 -3.31
N ILE A 25 -5.73 -9.96 -2.77
CA ILE A 25 -4.36 -10.18 -3.29
C ILE A 25 -3.49 -10.87 -2.25
N LEU A 26 -3.28 -10.25 -1.09
CA LEU A 26 -2.38 -10.80 -0.07
C LEU A 26 -2.84 -12.13 0.48
N ARG A 27 -4.15 -12.42 0.51
CA ARG A 27 -4.67 -13.76 0.80
C ARG A 27 -3.98 -14.85 -0.02
N TYR A 28 -3.63 -14.55 -1.27
CA TYR A 28 -3.09 -15.53 -2.22
C TYR A 28 -1.58 -15.45 -2.43
N ILE A 29 -0.90 -14.40 -1.94
CA ILE A 29 0.57 -14.26 -2.11
C ILE A 29 1.35 -14.19 -0.80
N ALA A 30 0.69 -13.90 0.33
CA ALA A 30 1.37 -13.86 1.62
C ALA A 30 1.69 -15.27 2.11
N ASP A 31 2.91 -15.48 2.58
CA ASP A 31 3.42 -16.77 3.05
C ASP A 31 3.87 -16.76 4.53
N GLN A 32 3.83 -15.60 5.18
CA GLN A 32 4.14 -15.44 6.60
C GLN A 32 3.21 -14.44 7.29
N PRO A 33 3.10 -14.46 8.63
CA PRO A 33 2.28 -13.51 9.37
C PRO A 33 2.76 -12.07 9.16
N TYR A 34 1.83 -11.15 8.94
CA TYR A 34 2.15 -9.77 8.59
C TYR A 34 1.24 -8.74 9.24
N ARG A 35 1.65 -7.47 9.24
CA ARG A 35 0.86 -6.30 9.66
C ARG A 35 0.67 -5.37 8.47
N HIS A 36 -0.43 -4.62 8.43
CA HIS A 36 -0.68 -3.62 7.37
C HIS A 36 -0.05 -2.25 7.65
N GLY A 37 0.45 -2.04 8.86
CA GLY A 37 1.19 -0.86 9.30
C GLY A 37 1.80 -1.11 10.67
N SER A 38 2.59 -0.16 11.18
CA SER A 38 3.27 -0.30 12.47
C SER A 38 2.81 0.72 13.50
N HIS A 39 2.78 1.99 13.13
CA HIS A 39 2.41 3.11 14.00
C HIS A 39 1.37 3.97 13.30
N TYR A 40 0.51 4.59 14.09
CA TYR A 40 -0.44 5.58 13.60
C TYR A 40 -0.38 6.85 14.43
N ILE A 41 -0.68 7.97 13.78
CA ILE A 41 -1.19 9.17 14.44
C ILE A 41 -2.64 9.31 13.97
N LYS A 42 -3.60 9.43 14.88
CA LYS A 42 -5.01 9.65 14.52
C LYS A 42 -5.58 10.84 15.28
N ARG A 43 -6.50 11.55 14.63
CA ARG A 43 -7.38 12.52 15.28
C ARG A 43 -8.57 11.78 15.89
N VAL A 44 -8.79 11.96 17.19
CA VAL A 44 -9.96 11.45 17.91
C VAL A 44 -11.20 12.17 17.39
N LEU A 45 -12.18 11.40 16.90
CA LEU A 45 -13.48 11.94 16.47
C LEU A 45 -14.56 11.62 17.49
N THR A 46 -14.62 10.36 17.91
CA THR A 46 -15.48 9.87 18.97
C THR A 46 -14.59 9.55 20.18
N PRO A 47 -14.60 10.37 21.23
CA PRO A 47 -13.71 10.18 22.37
C PRO A 47 -14.06 8.93 23.18
N GLY A 48 -13.05 8.11 23.49
CA GLY A 48 -13.13 7.12 24.55
C GLY A 48 -12.88 7.73 25.95
N PRO A 49 -12.87 6.90 27.01
CA PRO A 49 -12.51 7.35 28.34
C PRO A 49 -11.14 8.03 28.37
N GLY A 50 -11.09 9.29 28.82
CA GLY A 50 -9.85 10.07 28.93
C GLY A 50 -9.38 10.73 27.62
N GLU A 51 -10.08 10.55 26.50
CA GLU A 51 -9.78 11.25 25.25
C GLU A 51 -10.66 12.50 25.07
N VAL A 52 -10.18 13.45 24.25
CA VAL A 52 -10.94 14.64 23.85
C VAL A 52 -11.12 14.68 22.34
N ALA A 53 -12.30 15.10 21.86
CA ALA A 53 -12.55 15.23 20.43
C ALA A 53 -11.58 16.24 19.81
N GLY A 54 -10.96 15.85 18.69
CA GLY A 54 -9.94 16.63 18.00
C GLY A 54 -8.51 16.44 18.51
N GLN A 55 -8.31 15.76 19.63
CA GLN A 55 -6.99 15.37 20.13
C GLN A 55 -6.26 14.51 19.09
N LEU A 56 -4.95 14.72 18.95
CA LEU A 56 -4.08 13.79 18.24
C LEU A 56 -3.57 12.74 19.23
N VAL A 57 -3.75 11.48 18.88
CA VAL A 57 -3.22 10.34 19.64
C VAL A 57 -2.35 9.48 18.75
N GLU A 58 -1.27 8.97 19.32
CA GLU A 58 -0.36 8.05 18.67
C GLU A 58 -0.55 6.65 19.24
N GLY A 59 -0.26 5.63 18.44
CA GLY A 59 -0.31 4.25 18.89
C GLY A 59 0.32 3.29 17.90
N THR A 60 0.39 2.03 18.29
CA THR A 60 0.92 0.94 17.47
C THR A 60 -0.21 0.07 16.92
N ILE A 61 0.05 -0.53 15.77
CA ILE A 61 -0.82 -1.53 15.15
C ILE A 61 -0.26 -2.89 15.54
N GLU A 62 -0.91 -3.55 16.50
CA GLU A 62 -0.51 -4.88 16.98
C GLU A 62 -1.21 -6.04 16.25
N SER A 63 -2.26 -5.75 15.48
CA SER A 63 -3.02 -6.77 14.75
C SER A 63 -2.15 -7.45 13.70
N ILE A 64 -1.97 -8.76 13.85
CA ILE A 64 -1.28 -9.62 12.90
C ILE A 64 -2.32 -10.35 12.04
N VAL A 65 -2.10 -10.36 10.73
CA VAL A 65 -2.84 -11.16 9.76
C VAL A 65 -2.09 -12.47 9.54
N GLN A 66 -2.79 -13.59 9.65
CA GLN A 66 -2.23 -14.92 9.36
C GLN A 66 -2.40 -15.22 7.85
N PRO A 67 -1.37 -15.77 7.18
CA PRO A 67 -1.46 -16.10 5.76
C PRO A 67 -2.37 -17.30 5.52
N ALA A 68 -3.08 -17.32 4.40
CA ALA A 68 -3.97 -18.42 4.02
C ALA A 68 -3.26 -19.40 3.06
N THR A 69 -2.13 -19.96 3.49
CA THR A 69 -1.26 -20.79 2.62
C THR A 69 -1.89 -22.11 2.18
N SER A 70 -2.98 -22.55 2.81
CA SER A 70 -3.76 -23.73 2.41
C SER A 70 -4.76 -23.47 1.29
N GLU A 71 -4.91 -22.22 0.84
CA GLU A 71 -5.78 -21.88 -0.29
C GLU A 71 -5.27 -22.56 -1.57
N ALA A 72 -6.17 -23.21 -2.31
CA ALA A 72 -5.78 -23.87 -3.56
C ALA A 72 -5.21 -22.89 -4.60
N ALA A 73 -5.63 -21.62 -4.53
CA ALA A 73 -5.15 -20.54 -5.38
C ALA A 73 -3.91 -19.81 -4.82
N HIS A 74 -3.30 -20.30 -3.73
CA HIS A 74 -2.08 -19.70 -3.19
C HIS A 74 -0.95 -19.78 -4.22
N PHE A 75 -0.42 -18.61 -4.58
CA PHE A 75 0.60 -18.47 -5.61
C PHE A 75 1.99 -18.44 -4.97
N THR A 76 2.81 -19.42 -5.34
CA THR A 76 4.16 -19.62 -4.82
C THR A 76 5.27 -19.26 -5.81
N GLY A 77 4.88 -18.70 -6.96
CA GLY A 77 5.80 -18.22 -7.99
C GLY A 77 6.40 -16.86 -7.66
N GLU A 78 7.08 -16.26 -8.64
CA GLU A 78 7.62 -14.92 -8.50
C GLU A 78 6.53 -13.86 -8.70
N VAL A 79 6.36 -12.95 -7.75
CA VAL A 79 5.41 -11.84 -7.85
C VAL A 79 6.16 -10.54 -8.11
N ASN A 80 5.76 -9.82 -9.16
CA ASN A 80 6.24 -8.48 -9.46
C ASN A 80 5.06 -7.50 -9.40
N VAL A 81 5.14 -6.49 -8.55
CA VAL A 81 4.13 -5.44 -8.42
C VAL A 81 4.63 -4.18 -9.12
N LEU A 82 3.99 -3.83 -10.23
CA LEU A 82 4.38 -2.69 -11.04
C LEU A 82 3.71 -1.41 -10.50
N VAL A 83 4.52 -0.46 -10.05
CA VAL A 83 4.09 0.83 -9.47
C VAL A 83 4.50 2.00 -10.36
N GLY A 84 3.74 3.08 -10.27
CA GLY A 84 3.91 4.24 -11.14
C GLY A 84 3.63 5.55 -10.41
N PRO A 85 3.69 6.68 -11.14
CA PRO A 85 3.52 8.00 -10.54
C PRO A 85 2.14 8.21 -9.90
N LEU A 86 1.15 7.44 -10.35
CA LEU A 86 -0.25 7.50 -9.92
C LEU A 86 -0.63 6.41 -8.89
N THR A 87 0.31 5.58 -8.46
CA THR A 87 0.11 4.65 -7.32
C THR A 87 -0.05 5.46 -6.03
N TYR A 88 -1.23 5.47 -5.43
CA TYR A 88 -1.55 6.35 -4.31
C TYR A 88 -2.42 5.69 -3.22
N SER A 89 -2.50 6.34 -2.05
CA SER A 89 -3.37 5.96 -0.93
C SER A 89 -3.19 4.49 -0.52
N SER A 90 -4.28 3.71 -0.48
CA SER A 90 -4.27 2.28 -0.11
C SER A 90 -3.34 1.43 -0.98
N ALA A 91 -3.12 1.79 -2.26
CA ALA A 91 -2.17 1.08 -3.12
C ALA A 91 -0.72 1.22 -2.63
N VAL A 92 -0.38 2.32 -1.93
CA VAL A 92 0.92 2.48 -1.26
C VAL A 92 1.01 1.62 0.00
N LEU A 93 -0.08 1.46 0.75
CA LEU A 93 -0.11 0.54 1.90
C LEU A 93 0.12 -0.90 1.45
N PHE A 94 -0.58 -1.35 0.40
CA PHE A 94 -0.32 -2.63 -0.25
C PHE A 94 1.15 -2.77 -0.68
N SER A 95 1.68 -1.78 -1.40
CA SER A 95 3.07 -1.77 -1.87
C SER A 95 4.09 -1.88 -0.72
N ASN A 96 3.84 -1.18 0.39
CA ASN A 96 4.69 -1.26 1.58
C ASN A 96 4.66 -2.66 2.20
N VAL A 97 3.49 -3.31 2.29
CA VAL A 97 3.36 -4.67 2.84
C VAL A 97 4.10 -5.67 1.96
N VAL A 98 3.89 -5.62 0.64
CA VAL A 98 4.59 -6.49 -0.31
C VAL A 98 6.11 -6.35 -0.15
N GLN A 99 6.62 -5.13 -0.08
CA GLN A 99 8.05 -4.86 0.03
C GLN A 99 8.62 -5.25 1.41
N ASP A 100 7.96 -4.86 2.52
CA ASP A 100 8.47 -5.10 3.88
C ASP A 100 8.52 -6.59 4.23
N TYR A 101 7.56 -7.38 3.73
CA TYR A 101 7.48 -8.82 3.98
C TYR A 101 8.03 -9.67 2.84
N ARG A 102 8.51 -9.05 1.76
CA ARG A 102 9.04 -9.74 0.57
C ARG A 102 8.04 -10.72 -0.07
N PHE A 103 6.76 -10.36 -0.09
CA PHE A 103 5.73 -11.12 -0.81
C PHE A 103 5.82 -10.95 -2.34
N GLY A 104 6.68 -10.04 -2.80
CA GLY A 104 6.98 -9.80 -4.20
C GLY A 104 8.01 -8.69 -4.34
N ASN A 105 8.41 -8.42 -5.58
CA ASN A 105 9.29 -7.30 -5.93
C ASN A 105 8.47 -6.10 -6.36
N LEU A 106 8.73 -4.93 -5.78
CA LEU A 106 8.17 -3.68 -6.25
C LEU A 106 9.01 -3.18 -7.44
N VAL A 107 8.38 -2.95 -8.60
CA VAL A 107 9.05 -2.57 -9.84
C VAL A 107 8.41 -1.31 -10.40
N GLY A 108 9.18 -0.37 -10.99
CA GLY A 108 8.57 0.79 -11.66
C GLY A 108 9.31 2.11 -11.51
N VAL A 109 8.58 3.21 -11.73
CA VAL A 109 9.05 4.58 -11.50
C VAL A 109 8.56 5.05 -10.13
N GLY A 110 9.46 5.03 -9.14
CA GLY A 110 9.13 5.44 -7.77
C GLY A 110 9.13 6.95 -7.55
N LYS A 111 9.14 7.33 -6.27
CA LYS A 111 9.42 8.69 -5.77
C LYS A 111 8.34 9.75 -6.05
N SER A 112 7.14 9.35 -6.44
CA SER A 112 5.97 10.23 -6.58
C SER A 112 5.19 10.43 -5.28
N VAL A 113 5.25 9.46 -4.36
CA VAL A 113 4.43 9.42 -3.14
C VAL A 113 5.27 8.98 -1.93
N ARG A 114 4.89 9.43 -0.73
CA ARG A 114 5.55 9.00 0.51
C ARG A 114 5.18 7.57 0.87
N THR A 115 6.09 6.83 1.49
CA THR A 115 5.76 5.50 2.08
C THR A 115 4.74 5.63 3.20
N ARG A 116 4.83 6.71 3.97
CA ARG A 116 3.86 7.08 5.02
C ARG A 116 2.57 7.63 4.39
N GLN A 117 1.42 7.06 4.74
CA GLN A 117 0.14 7.40 4.12
C GLN A 117 -0.83 8.05 5.10
N SER A 118 -1.48 9.12 4.65
CA SER A 118 -2.63 9.70 5.35
C SER A 118 -3.93 9.10 4.83
N GLY A 119 -4.93 8.89 5.68
CA GLY A 119 -6.19 8.28 5.29
C GLY A 119 -7.37 8.64 6.16
N GLY A 120 -8.52 8.02 5.85
CA GLY A 120 -9.79 8.26 6.53
C GLY A 120 -10.31 9.68 6.31
N ILE A 121 -10.46 10.08 5.05
CA ILE A 121 -10.85 11.44 4.67
C ILE A 121 -12.17 11.84 5.34
N ARG A 122 -12.20 13.08 5.80
CA ARG A 122 -13.37 13.78 6.32
C ARG A 122 -13.55 15.07 5.55
N THR A 123 -14.81 15.48 5.47
CA THR A 123 -15.22 16.67 4.76
C THR A 123 -16.09 17.52 5.67
N LEU A 124 -15.86 18.84 5.67
CA LEU A 124 -16.75 19.81 6.28
C LEU A 124 -16.99 20.98 5.34
N ILE A 125 -18.17 21.58 5.43
CA ILE A 125 -18.54 22.77 4.65
C ILE A 125 -18.39 23.98 5.55
N LEU A 126 -17.61 24.98 5.10
CA LEU A 126 -17.40 26.20 5.87
C LEU A 126 -18.70 27.05 5.89
N PRO A 127 -19.20 27.44 7.07
CA PRO A 127 -20.56 27.97 7.21
C PRO A 127 -20.78 29.32 6.50
N ASN A 128 -19.73 30.13 6.34
CA ASN A 128 -19.85 31.48 5.78
C ASN A 128 -19.48 31.57 4.29
N SER A 129 -18.72 30.61 3.76
CA SER A 129 -18.24 30.63 2.36
C SER A 129 -18.81 29.50 1.51
N GLY A 130 -19.33 28.43 2.12
CA GLY A 130 -19.76 27.23 1.42
C GLY A 130 -18.60 26.39 0.86
N LEU A 131 -17.34 26.77 1.11
CA LEU A 131 -16.18 26.01 0.65
C LEU A 131 -16.09 24.65 1.35
N VAL A 132 -15.70 23.63 0.58
CA VAL A 132 -15.52 22.26 1.06
C VAL A 132 -14.07 22.08 1.52
N LEU A 133 -13.88 21.74 2.80
CA LEU A 133 -12.59 21.38 3.36
C LEU A 133 -12.51 19.86 3.52
N SER A 134 -11.50 19.25 2.89
CA SER A 134 -11.18 17.83 3.03
C SER A 134 -9.89 17.66 3.84
N TYR A 135 -9.89 16.76 4.82
CA TYR A 135 -8.74 16.50 5.68
C TYR A 135 -8.63 15.02 6.08
N PRO A 136 -7.42 14.48 6.29
CA PRO A 136 -7.24 13.11 6.73
C PRO A 136 -7.50 12.97 8.23
N ARG A 137 -7.95 11.79 8.65
CA ARG A 137 -8.16 11.44 10.07
C ARG A 137 -6.92 10.80 10.70
N PHE A 138 -6.09 10.13 9.91
CA PHE A 138 -4.92 9.43 10.43
C PHE A 138 -3.74 9.47 9.46
N VAL A 139 -2.57 9.13 9.98
CA VAL A 139 -1.34 8.87 9.22
C VAL A 139 -0.74 7.55 9.70
N LEU A 140 -0.42 6.64 8.78
CA LEU A 140 0.16 5.32 9.06
C LEU A 140 1.63 5.26 8.64
N ASP A 141 2.48 4.75 9.53
CA ASP A 141 3.83 4.30 9.20
C ASP A 141 3.76 2.88 8.59
N ARG A 142 4.68 2.60 7.65
CA ARG A 142 4.77 1.30 6.97
C ARG A 142 4.96 0.13 7.96
N PRO A 143 4.65 -1.12 7.59
CA PRO A 143 4.72 -2.26 8.49
C PRO A 143 6.08 -2.45 9.19
N SER A 144 7.19 -2.17 8.52
CA SER A 144 8.53 -2.26 9.14
C SER A 144 8.82 -1.17 10.18
N GLY A 145 7.98 -0.13 10.29
CA GLY A 145 8.25 1.04 11.13
C GLY A 145 9.31 1.98 10.57
N ALA A 146 9.94 1.63 9.44
CA ALA A 146 10.97 2.45 8.84
C ALA A 146 10.37 3.76 8.28
N ARG A 147 11.00 4.89 8.63
CA ARG A 147 10.67 6.22 8.09
C ARG A 147 11.55 6.63 6.90
N ARG A 148 12.43 5.71 6.48
CA ARG A 148 13.29 5.83 5.30
C ARG A 148 13.20 4.55 4.46
N PRO A 149 13.24 4.65 3.12
CA PRO A 149 13.18 5.89 2.35
C PRO A 149 11.84 6.63 2.55
N THR A 150 11.88 7.96 2.51
CA THR A 150 10.67 8.79 2.68
C THR A 150 9.67 8.57 1.56
N TRP A 151 10.19 8.32 0.35
CA TRP A 151 9.40 8.08 -0.84
C TRP A 151 9.26 6.60 -1.13
N LEU A 152 8.10 6.18 -1.64
CA LEU A 152 7.91 4.83 -2.15
C LEU A 152 8.93 4.61 -3.26
N THR A 153 9.84 3.66 -3.01
CA THR A 153 10.98 3.40 -3.88
C THR A 153 10.93 1.93 -4.27
N PRO A 154 10.73 1.63 -5.57
CA PRO A 154 10.77 0.27 -6.09
C PRO A 154 12.09 -0.42 -5.80
N ASP A 155 12.03 -1.74 -5.60
CA ASP A 155 13.21 -2.60 -5.48
C ASP A 155 13.98 -2.63 -6.80
N ARG A 156 13.26 -2.58 -7.93
CA ARG A 156 13.83 -2.47 -9.29
C ARG A 156 13.19 -1.30 -10.04
N GLN A 157 14.02 -0.41 -10.59
CA GLN A 157 13.53 0.65 -11.46
C GLN A 157 13.38 0.16 -12.90
N ILE A 158 12.27 0.52 -13.53
CA ILE A 158 12.03 0.37 -14.97
C ILE A 158 11.31 1.61 -15.46
N ALA A 159 11.54 1.99 -16.72
CA ALA A 159 10.86 3.13 -17.31
C ALA A 159 9.36 2.85 -17.46
N ASP A 160 8.56 3.88 -17.23
CA ASP A 160 7.12 3.90 -17.45
C ASP A 160 6.84 4.89 -18.57
N ASP A 161 6.97 4.41 -19.82
CA ASP A 161 6.72 5.22 -21.01
C ASP A 161 5.22 5.20 -21.32
N PRO A 162 4.51 6.34 -21.21
CA PRO A 162 3.08 6.40 -21.51
C PRO A 162 2.76 6.11 -22.98
N LEU A 163 3.74 6.23 -23.89
CA LEU A 163 3.59 5.85 -25.30
C LEU A 163 3.81 4.35 -25.54
N ASN A 164 4.40 3.64 -24.57
CA ASN A 164 4.61 2.20 -24.62
C ASN A 164 4.34 1.53 -23.26
N PRO A 165 3.07 1.53 -22.79
CA PRO A 165 2.74 1.07 -21.45
C PRO A 165 2.94 -0.44 -21.24
N GLN A 166 3.06 -1.23 -22.31
CA GLN A 166 3.29 -2.68 -22.24
C GLN A 166 4.77 -3.05 -22.09
N ALA A 167 5.70 -2.18 -22.49
CA ALA A 167 7.14 -2.46 -22.39
C ALA A 167 7.61 -2.95 -21.00
N PRO A 168 7.22 -2.33 -19.87
CA PRO A 168 7.65 -2.82 -18.56
C PRO A 168 7.06 -4.19 -18.20
N ILE A 169 5.83 -4.48 -18.63
CA ILE A 169 5.17 -5.78 -18.40
C ILE A 169 5.91 -6.86 -19.19
N ASP A 170 6.16 -6.63 -20.49
CA ASP A 170 6.91 -7.53 -21.34
C ASP A 170 8.32 -7.80 -20.81
N ALA A 171 8.99 -6.77 -20.33
CA ALA A 171 10.33 -6.91 -19.74
C ALA A 171 10.31 -7.83 -18.52
N LEU A 172 9.29 -7.72 -17.67
CA LEU A 172 9.14 -8.59 -16.49
C LEU A 172 8.82 -10.03 -16.89
N LEU A 173 7.93 -10.25 -17.84
CA LEU A 173 7.55 -11.60 -18.30
C LEU A 173 8.67 -12.31 -19.08
N LYS A 174 9.53 -11.57 -19.79
CA LYS A 174 10.67 -12.14 -20.54
C LYS A 174 11.84 -12.58 -19.65
N THR A 175 11.93 -12.08 -18.42
CA THR A 175 13.04 -12.43 -17.52
C THR A 175 12.90 -13.85 -16.93
N SER A 176 11.75 -14.50 -17.13
CA SER A 176 11.41 -15.81 -16.54
C SER A 176 11.72 -17.01 -17.44
N ASN A 177 12.39 -16.80 -18.58
CA ASN A 177 12.78 -17.84 -19.54
C ASN A 177 14.23 -18.30 -19.36
#